data_AF-A0A382BQE8-F1
#
_entry.id   AF-A0A382BQE8-F1
#
_cell.length_a   1.000
_cell.length_b   1.000
_cell.length_c   1.000
_cell.angle_alpha   90.00
_cell.angle_beta   90.00
_cell.angle_gamma   90.00
#
_symmetry.space_group_name_H-M   'P 1'
#
loop_
_entity.id
_entity.type
_entity.pdbx_description
1 polymer ?
#
loop_
_entity_poly.entity_id
_entity_poly.type
_entity_poly.pdbx_seq_one_letter_code
_entity_poly.pdbx_strand_id
1 'polypeptide(L)'
;MRKVTEQIKQAFEQGESLKVGNTRTDGTSVFLHGNEIIRRDISGIVFATLAGCNTPTTRERVNGITGMGFHQVGFVACLDGEPVCEDDWFVKTQNGTATALPPPPKSLTVS
;
A
#
# COMPACT_ATOMS: atom_id res chain seq x y z
N MET A 1 -2.04 -15.59 2.37
CA MET A 1 -1.72 -14.66 1.26
C MET A 1 -2.00 -15.36 -0.06
N ARG A 2 -2.51 -14.67 -1.08
CA ARG A 2 -2.71 -15.22 -2.44
C ARG A 2 -1.39 -15.27 -3.23
N LYS A 3 -1.24 -16.22 -4.16
CA LYS A 3 -0.03 -16.35 -5.03
C LYS A 3 0.35 -15.06 -5.79
N VAL A 4 -0.67 -14.30 -6.25
CA VAL A 4 -0.45 -13.00 -6.92
C VAL A 4 0.25 -12.02 -5.99
N THR A 5 -0.18 -11.96 -4.72
CA THR A 5 0.39 -11.07 -3.71
C THR A 5 1.82 -11.47 -3.37
N GLU A 6 2.10 -12.77 -3.27
CA GLU A 6 3.44 -13.30 -3.00
C GLU A 6 4.44 -12.95 -4.10
N GLN A 7 4.07 -13.16 -5.37
CA GLN A 7 4.94 -12.83 -6.51
C GLN A 7 5.21 -11.33 -6.61
N ILE A 8 4.16 -10.50 -6.43
CA ILE A 8 4.30 -9.04 -6.47
C ILE A 8 5.14 -8.54 -5.29
N LYS A 9 4.96 -9.12 -4.09
CA LYS A 9 5.78 -8.83 -2.93
C LYS A 9 7.25 -9.08 -3.22
N GLN A 10 7.58 -10.28 -3.72
CA GLN A 10 8.95 -10.65 -4.04
C GLN A 10 9.59 -9.68 -5.05
N ALA A 11 8.91 -9.40 -6.16
CA ALA A 11 9.41 -8.45 -7.16
C ALA A 11 9.59 -7.04 -6.59
N PHE A 12 8.63 -6.55 -5.80
CA PHE A 12 8.74 -5.25 -5.12
C PHE A 12 9.91 -5.20 -4.12
N GLU A 13 10.12 -6.26 -3.35
CA GLU A 13 11.25 -6.35 -2.41
C GLU A 13 12.61 -6.37 -3.15
N GLN A 14 12.66 -7.02 -4.32
CA GLN A 14 13.85 -7.09 -5.17
C GLN A 14 14.08 -5.84 -6.04
N GLY A 15 13.13 -4.90 -6.09
CA GLY A 15 13.21 -3.73 -6.96
C GLY A 15 12.94 -4.05 -8.44
N GLU A 16 12.27 -5.17 -8.72
CA GLU A 16 11.96 -5.65 -10.06
C GLU A 16 10.54 -5.27 -10.49
N SER A 17 10.36 -5.03 -11.79
CA SER A 17 9.04 -4.83 -12.37
C SER A 17 8.34 -6.17 -12.60
N LEU A 18 7.08 -6.27 -12.22
CA LEU A 18 6.26 -7.46 -12.47
C LEU A 18 4.79 -7.08 -12.61
N LYS A 19 4.05 -7.76 -13.50
CA LYS A 19 2.59 -7.64 -13.60
C LYS A 19 1.94 -9.01 -13.56
N VAL A 20 1.01 -9.20 -12.63
CA VAL A 20 0.23 -10.42 -12.47
C VAL A 20 -1.25 -10.06 -12.30
N GLY A 21 -2.04 -10.34 -13.33
CA GLY A 21 -3.46 -9.94 -13.39
C GLY A 21 -3.63 -8.42 -13.29
N ASN A 22 -4.44 -7.98 -12.33
CA ASN A 22 -4.72 -6.56 -12.08
C ASN A 22 -3.72 -5.88 -11.13
N THR A 23 -2.69 -6.59 -10.68
CA THR A 23 -1.66 -6.06 -9.78
C THR A 23 -0.33 -5.94 -10.53
N ARG A 24 0.36 -4.82 -10.39
CA ARG A 24 1.71 -4.62 -10.95
C ARG A 24 2.62 -3.91 -9.95
N THR A 25 3.92 -4.10 -10.09
CA THR A 25 4.97 -3.32 -9.46
C THR A 25 5.96 -2.84 -10.53
N ASP A 26 6.55 -1.66 -10.34
CA ASP A 26 7.68 -1.16 -11.13
C ASP A 26 9.02 -1.28 -10.37
N GLY A 27 9.01 -1.96 -9.22
CA GLY A 27 10.15 -2.11 -8.32
C GLY A 27 10.17 -1.07 -7.18
N THR A 28 9.46 0.05 -7.33
CA THR A 28 9.38 1.12 -6.32
C THR A 28 7.96 1.35 -5.81
N SER A 29 6.96 1.06 -6.63
CA SER A 29 5.54 1.24 -6.34
C SER A 29 4.74 0.02 -6.77
N VAL A 30 3.69 -0.29 -6.01
CA VAL A 30 2.72 -1.34 -6.34
C VAL A 30 1.38 -0.71 -6.67
N PHE A 31 0.78 -1.17 -7.77
CA PHE A 31 -0.49 -0.70 -8.28
C PHE A 31 -1.50 -1.84 -8.35
N LEU A 32 -2.75 -1.55 -7.99
CA LEU A 32 -3.89 -2.44 -8.15
C LEU A 32 -4.96 -1.73 -8.99
N HIS A 33 -5.38 -2.34 -10.11
CA HIS A 33 -6.30 -1.73 -11.08
C HIS A 33 -5.84 -0.35 -11.61
N GLY A 34 -4.54 -0.05 -11.51
CA GLY A 34 -3.97 1.24 -11.90
C GLY A 34 -3.76 2.21 -10.75
N ASN A 35 -4.39 1.99 -9.58
CA ASN A 35 -4.23 2.83 -8.40
C ASN A 35 -2.95 2.42 -7.64
N GLU A 36 -2.11 3.39 -7.30
CA GLU A 36 -0.93 3.18 -6.46
C GLU A 36 -1.39 2.89 -5.03
N ILE A 37 -1.04 1.72 -4.50
CA ILE A 37 -1.47 1.27 -3.16
C ILE A 37 -0.29 1.10 -2.20
N ILE A 38 0.94 1.01 -2.72
CA ILE A 38 2.17 0.90 -1.94
C ILE A 38 3.25 1.67 -2.68
N ARG A 39 4.11 2.39 -1.96
CA ARG A 39 5.32 2.98 -2.51
C ARG A 39 6.48 2.88 -1.53
N ARG A 40 7.70 2.80 -2.07
CA ARG A 40 8.94 2.97 -1.33
C ARG A 40 9.54 4.32 -1.69
N ASP A 41 9.87 5.15 -0.70
CA ASP A 41 10.60 6.38 -0.98
C ASP A 41 12.11 6.14 -1.13
N ILE A 42 12.85 7.22 -1.38
CA ILE A 42 14.32 7.20 -1.55
C ILE A 42 15.02 6.69 -0.28
N SER A 43 14.44 6.91 0.90
CA SER A 43 15.00 6.45 2.18
C SER A 43 14.73 4.97 2.46
N GLY A 44 13.95 4.31 1.61
CA GLY A 44 13.54 2.92 1.77
C GLY A 44 12.28 2.74 2.63
N ILE A 45 11.65 3.83 3.06
CA ILE A 45 10.40 3.77 3.84
C ILE A 45 9.26 3.33 2.94
N VAL A 46 8.48 2.35 3.40
CA VAL A 46 7.33 1.81 2.68
C VAL A 46 6.04 2.42 3.22
N PHE A 47 5.29 3.06 2.33
CA PHE A 47 3.99 3.63 2.58
C PHE A 47 2.92 2.79 1.91
N ALA A 48 1.70 2.77 2.47
CA ALA A 48 0.56 2.13 1.83
C ALA A 48 -0.73 2.92 2.04
N THR A 49 -1.67 2.71 1.13
CA THR A 49 -3.01 3.33 1.16
C THR A 49 -4.05 2.33 0.66
N LEU A 50 -5.31 2.54 0.99
CA LEU A 50 -6.42 1.83 0.35
C LEU A 50 -6.83 2.50 -0.97
N ALA A 51 -6.27 3.67 -1.30
CA ALA A 51 -6.56 4.44 -2.51
C ALA A 51 -8.07 4.62 -2.73
N GLY A 52 -8.80 4.96 -1.66
CA GLY A 52 -10.26 5.15 -1.69
C GLY A 52 -11.06 3.86 -1.95
N CYS A 53 -10.42 2.69 -1.86
CA CYS A 53 -11.01 1.41 -2.22
C CYS A 53 -10.90 0.38 -1.08
N ASN A 54 -11.72 0.48 -0.03
CA ASN A 54 -11.82 -0.50 1.05
C ASN A 54 -12.53 -1.81 0.64
N THR A 55 -11.92 -2.51 -0.31
CA THR A 55 -12.36 -3.84 -0.76
C THR A 55 -11.52 -4.94 -0.11
N PRO A 56 -12.04 -6.18 0.00
CA PRO A 56 -11.24 -7.31 0.46
C PRO A 56 -9.96 -7.54 -0.36
N THR A 57 -9.99 -7.26 -1.66
CA THR A 57 -8.82 -7.42 -2.53
C THR A 57 -7.76 -6.36 -2.25
N THR A 58 -8.15 -5.08 -2.08
CA THR A 58 -7.19 -4.02 -1.73
C THR A 58 -6.51 -4.31 -0.40
N ARG A 59 -7.29 -4.61 0.65
CA ARG A 59 -6.75 -4.93 1.99
C ARG A 59 -5.83 -6.14 1.95
N GLU A 60 -6.19 -7.21 1.25
CA GLU A 60 -5.35 -8.40 1.14
C GLU A 60 -4.02 -8.13 0.42
N ARG A 61 -4.01 -7.30 -0.63
CA ARG A 61 -2.78 -6.91 -1.33
C ARG A 61 -1.88 -6.07 -0.43
N VAL A 62 -2.43 -5.02 0.16
CA VAL A 62 -1.68 -4.11 1.04
C VAL A 62 -1.10 -4.87 2.22
N ASN A 63 -1.94 -5.56 3.00
CA ASN A 63 -1.48 -6.29 4.19
C ASN A 63 -0.50 -7.40 3.84
N GLY A 64 -0.71 -8.11 2.72
CA GLY A 64 0.19 -9.19 2.32
C GLY A 64 1.60 -8.70 1.99
N ILE A 65 1.71 -7.53 1.36
CA ILE A 65 3.00 -6.97 0.95
C ILE A 65 3.67 -6.23 2.11
N THR A 66 2.94 -5.38 2.84
CA THR A 66 3.54 -4.50 3.88
C THR A 66 3.48 -5.07 5.29
N GLY A 67 2.65 -6.09 5.53
CA GLY A 67 2.38 -6.60 6.87
C GLY A 67 1.62 -5.62 7.77
N MET A 68 0.89 -4.66 7.17
CA MET A 68 -0.05 -3.78 7.88
C MET A 68 -1.33 -4.54 8.30
N GLY A 69 -2.12 -3.90 9.16
CA GLY A 69 -3.32 -4.45 9.77
C GLY A 69 -4.65 -3.89 9.23
N PHE A 70 -4.74 -3.53 7.95
CA PHE A 70 -6.00 -2.97 7.42
C PHE A 70 -7.13 -4.00 7.49
N HIS A 71 -8.27 -3.62 8.05
CA HIS A 71 -9.47 -4.43 8.12
C HIS A 71 -10.72 -3.55 8.04
N GLN A 72 -11.90 -4.18 8.11
CA GLN A 72 -13.18 -3.48 8.03
C GLN A 72 -14.04 -3.83 9.23
N VAL A 73 -14.58 -2.81 9.89
CA VAL A 73 -15.55 -2.93 10.98
C VAL A 73 -16.76 -2.07 10.63
N GLY A 74 -17.95 -2.68 10.52
CA GLY A 74 -19.18 -1.92 10.23
C GLY A 74 -19.13 -1.07 8.94
N PHE A 75 -18.47 -1.58 7.89
CA PHE A 75 -18.21 -0.87 6.62
C PHE A 75 -17.20 0.29 6.68
N VAL A 76 -16.57 0.52 7.83
CA VAL A 76 -15.50 1.50 8.00
C VAL A 76 -14.15 0.82 7.86
N ALA A 77 -13.22 1.45 7.14
CA ALA A 77 -11.83 1.02 7.07
C ALA A 77 -11.14 1.29 8.42
N CYS A 78 -10.45 0.28 8.95
CA CYS A 78 -9.70 0.39 10.19
C CYS A 78 -8.26 -0.08 9.97
N LEU A 79 -7.31 0.52 10.69
CA LEU A 79 -5.92 0.09 10.78
C LEU A 79 -5.57 -0.07 12.25
N ASP A 80 -5.18 -1.28 12.64
CA ASP A 80 -4.85 -1.64 14.02
C ASP A 80 -5.95 -1.32 15.07
N GLY A 81 -7.20 -1.24 14.62
CA GLY A 81 -8.40 -1.03 15.44
C GLY A 81 -8.99 0.37 15.30
N GLU A 82 -8.22 1.32 14.78
CA GLU A 82 -8.63 2.71 14.63
C GLU A 82 -9.23 2.97 13.24
N PRO A 83 -10.35 3.72 13.14
CA PRO A 83 -10.88 4.17 11.86
C PRO A 83 -9.87 5.02 11.08
N VAL A 84 -9.81 4.82 9.77
CA VAL A 84 -8.89 5.54 8.88
C VAL A 84 -9.60 6.05 7.63
N CYS A 85 -9.08 7.14 7.07
CA CYS A 85 -9.45 7.56 5.73
C CYS A 85 -8.79 6.64 4.70
N GLU A 86 -9.56 6.19 3.70
CA GLU A 86 -9.09 5.24 2.69
C GLU A 86 -8.10 5.85 1.69
N ASP A 87 -8.08 7.19 1.59
CA ASP A 87 -7.19 7.95 0.70
C ASP A 87 -5.86 8.33 1.36
N ASP A 88 -5.75 8.19 2.69
CA ASP A 88 -4.55 8.53 3.42
C ASP A 88 -3.43 7.51 3.20
N TRP A 89 -2.18 7.96 3.35
CA TRP A 89 -0.99 7.13 3.24
C TRP A 89 -0.41 6.82 4.61
N PHE A 90 -0.21 5.56 4.91
CA PHE A 90 0.23 5.07 6.20
C PHE A 90 1.63 4.48 6.09
N VAL A 91 2.42 4.63 7.15
CA VAL A 91 3.74 3.99 7.30
C VAL A 91 3.74 3.11 8.54
N LYS A 92 4.30 1.90 8.46
CA LYS A 92 4.45 1.04 9.64
C LYS A 92 5.68 1.49 10.44
N THR A 93 5.47 2.00 11.65
CA THR A 93 6.55 2.40 12.56
C THR A 93 6.93 1.25 13.50
N GLN A 94 8.16 1.25 14.03
CA GLN A 94 8.67 0.19 14.92
C GLN A 94 7.86 0.06 16.23
N ASN A 95 7.13 1.12 16.64
CA ASN A 95 6.33 1.16 17.87
C ASN A 95 4.83 0.89 17.63
N GLY A 96 4.43 0.39 16.45
CA GLY A 96 3.07 -0.09 16.22
C GLY A 96 2.02 1.02 16.05
N THR A 97 2.40 2.21 15.60
CA THR A 97 1.42 3.26 15.26
C THR A 97 1.65 3.68 13.82
N ALA A 98 0.69 3.33 12.97
CA ALA A 98 0.69 3.74 11.58
C ALA A 98 0.20 5.20 11.49
N THR A 99 1.09 6.13 11.20
CA THR A 99 0.71 7.54 11.03
C THR A 99 0.26 7.77 9.59
N ALA A 100 -0.93 8.36 9.42
CA ALA A 100 -1.36 8.96 8.16
C ALA A 100 -0.44 10.15 7.86
N LEU A 101 0.34 10.06 6.78
CA LEU A 101 1.05 11.19 6.23
C LEU A 101 0.17 11.85 5.18
N PRO A 102 0.15 13.20 5.11
CA PRO A 102 -0.48 13.89 4.00
C PRO A 102 0.13 13.36 2.70
N PRO A 103 -0.66 13.26 1.61
CA PRO A 103 -0.15 12.74 0.34
C PRO A 103 1.14 13.47 -0.01
N PRO A 104 2.20 12.74 -0.41
CA PRO A 104 3.46 13.37 -0.76
C PRO A 104 3.17 14.45 -1.81
N PRO A 105 3.77 15.66 -1.68
CA PRO A 105 3.57 16.70 -2.67
C PRO A 105 3.87 16.10 -4.04
N LYS A 106 2.91 16.22 -4.98
CA LYS A 106 3.12 15.83 -6.37
C LYS A 106 4.47 16.40 -6.77
N SER A 107 5.40 15.52 -7.12
CA SER A 107 6.77 15.85 -7.50
C SER A 107 6.74 17.16 -8.30
N LEU A 108 7.43 18.18 -7.79
CA LEU A 108 7.52 19.48 -8.45
C LEU A 108 7.98 19.21 -9.87
N THR A 109 7.04 19.27 -10.82
CA THR A 109 7.37 19.23 -12.24
C THR A 109 8.05 20.56 -12.48
N VAL A 110 9.38 20.56 -12.45
CA VAL A 110 10.17 21.70 -12.89
C VAL A 110 9.95 21.76 -14.40
N SER A 111 9.07 22.66 -14.82
CA SER A 111 8.87 23.04 -16.22
C SER A 111 10.12 23.68 -16.82
#